data_AF-A0A179G060-F1
#
_entry.id   AF-A0A179G060-F1
#
_cell.length_a   1.000
_cell.length_b   1.000
_cell.length_c   1.000
_cell.angle_alpha   90.00
_cell.angle_beta   90.00
_cell.angle_gamma   90.00
#
_symmetry.space_group_name_H-M   'P 1'
#
loop_
_entity.id
_entity.type
_entity.pdbx_description
1 polymer ?
#
loop_
_entity_poly.entity_id
_entity_poly.type
_entity_poly.pdbx_seq_one_letter_code
_entity_poly.pdbx_strand_id
1 'polypeptide(L)'
;MPYNTSAIPPRKEPTGQTQLPLSRVKKIINQDPEVAMCSNNAAFVITLAAEMFIQHLAEESNTQAKLERKPRRNIQYKDVANAVSTHDNFEFLEDVVPKTVPYKKVRAAALATQARLKGDGKGADERVEAVTAATNGSLIVNGGGGGAFTVPLRMDERQEDPNDQLQMEMRQATGRDDVGMTG
;
A
#
# COMPACT_ATOMS: atom_id res chain seq x y z
N MET A 1 -14.18 40.54 -6.88
CA MET A 1 -13.10 40.88 -5.92
C MET A 1 -12.11 39.74 -5.91
N PRO A 2 -10.79 39.98 -6.03
CA PRO A 2 -9.80 38.91 -5.91
C PRO A 2 -9.81 38.37 -4.47
N TYR A 3 -9.71 37.05 -4.31
CA TYR A 3 -9.63 36.43 -2.99
C TYR A 3 -8.33 36.81 -2.30
N ASN A 4 -8.42 37.18 -1.03
CA ASN A 4 -7.25 37.48 -0.21
C ASN A 4 -6.51 36.17 0.10
N THR A 5 -5.32 35.99 -0.50
CA THR A 5 -4.46 34.81 -0.31
C THR A 5 -3.35 35.06 0.72
N SER A 6 -3.45 36.13 1.50
CA SER A 6 -2.52 36.38 2.61
C SER A 6 -2.66 35.27 3.64
N ALA A 7 -1.54 34.65 4.03
CA ALA A 7 -1.55 33.68 5.12
C ALA A 7 -2.03 34.37 6.40
N ILE A 8 -3.11 33.87 7.00
CA ILE A 8 -3.61 34.38 8.28
C ILE A 8 -2.56 34.00 9.33
N PRO A 9 -1.90 34.97 9.99
CA PRO A 9 -0.89 34.65 10.98
C PRO A 9 -1.51 33.85 12.13
N PRO A 10 -0.80 32.84 12.67
CA PRO A 10 -1.28 32.08 13.81
C PRO A 10 -1.52 33.01 15.00
N ARG A 11 -2.70 32.87 15.63
CA ARG A 11 -3.05 33.67 16.81
C ARG A 11 -2.16 33.26 17.97
N LYS A 12 -1.40 34.21 18.52
CA LYS A 12 -0.45 33.97 19.63
C LYS A 12 -1.10 34.03 21.01
N GLU A 13 -2.29 34.63 21.11
CA GLU A 13 -2.99 34.82 22.39
C GLU A 13 -4.08 33.75 22.61
N PRO A 14 -4.20 33.21 23.84
CA PRO A 14 -5.23 32.24 24.16
C PRO A 14 -6.62 32.92 24.16
N THR A 15 -7.39 32.69 23.11
CA THR A 15 -8.75 33.28 22.96
C THR A 15 -9.83 32.57 23.78
N GLY A 16 -9.51 31.44 24.41
CA GLY A 16 -10.50 30.61 25.11
C GLY A 16 -11.57 29.97 24.19
N GLN A 17 -11.34 30.01 22.88
CA GLN A 17 -12.25 29.53 21.84
C GLN A 17 -11.50 28.63 20.87
N THR A 18 -12.18 27.60 20.36
CA THR A 18 -11.66 26.67 19.34
C THR A 18 -11.99 27.18 17.94
N GLN A 19 -11.13 26.90 16.97
CA GLN A 19 -11.41 27.13 15.54
C GLN A 19 -12.33 26.07 14.96
N LEU A 20 -12.21 24.84 15.44
CA LEU A 20 -13.10 23.75 15.04
C LEU A 20 -14.41 23.83 15.82
N PRO A 21 -15.57 23.64 15.16
CA PRO A 21 -16.87 23.64 15.83
C PRO A 21 -16.99 22.49 16.83
N LEU A 22 -17.13 22.84 18.12
CA LEU A 22 -17.21 21.86 19.21
C LEU A 22 -18.36 20.85 19.02
N SER A 23 -19.49 21.28 18.45
CA SER A 23 -20.63 20.41 18.14
C SER A 23 -20.27 19.31 17.12
N ARG A 24 -19.40 19.63 16.15
CA ARG A 24 -18.95 18.66 15.15
C ARG A 24 -17.99 17.64 15.75
N VAL A 25 -17.07 18.09 16.60
CA VAL A 25 -16.14 17.19 17.32
C VAL A 25 -16.90 16.25 18.24
N LYS A 26 -17.86 16.76 19.03
CA LYS A 26 -18.73 15.91 19.86
C LYS A 26 -19.50 14.87 19.06
N LYS A 27 -20.01 15.23 17.88
CA LYS A 27 -20.71 14.29 17.00
C LYS A 27 -19.79 13.16 16.54
N ILE A 28 -18.52 13.45 16.25
CA ILE A 28 -17.51 12.46 15.85
C ILE A 28 -17.17 11.55 17.03
N ILE A 29 -16.93 12.11 18.22
CA ILE A 29 -16.67 11.33 19.45
C ILE A 29 -17.80 10.33 19.69
N ASN A 30 -19.06 10.76 19.57
CA ASN A 30 -20.22 9.89 19.79
C ASN A 30 -20.48 8.87 18.66
N GLN A 31 -19.68 8.84 17.59
CA GLN A 31 -19.74 7.74 16.62
C GLN A 31 -19.06 6.48 17.15
N ASP A 32 -18.18 6.60 18.14
CA ASP A 32 -17.50 5.47 18.74
C ASP A 32 -18.44 4.79 19.77
N PRO A 33 -18.84 3.52 19.53
CA PRO A 33 -19.76 2.80 20.43
C PRO A 33 -19.14 2.51 21.81
N GLU A 34 -17.81 2.51 21.93
CA GLU A 34 -17.12 2.27 23.20
C GLU A 34 -17.06 3.53 24.07
N VAL A 35 -17.37 4.70 23.52
CA VAL A 35 -17.39 5.98 24.25
C VAL A 35 -18.79 6.25 24.80
N ALA A 36 -19.03 5.84 26.05
CA ALA A 36 -20.33 6.00 26.70
C ALA A 36 -20.74 7.47 26.95
N MET A 37 -19.81 8.30 27.45
CA MET A 37 -20.07 9.72 27.70
C MET A 37 -18.78 10.54 27.70
N CYS A 38 -18.79 11.67 27.00
CA CYS A 38 -17.68 12.62 26.95
C CYS A 38 -18.09 13.96 27.57
N SER A 39 -17.35 14.43 28.58
CA SER A 39 -17.63 15.71 29.24
C SER A 39 -17.33 16.90 28.32
N ASN A 40 -17.96 18.04 28.59
CA ASN A 40 -17.73 19.26 27.81
C ASN A 40 -16.25 19.70 27.84
N ASN A 41 -15.59 19.57 28.99
CA ASN A 41 -14.17 19.92 29.14
C ASN A 41 -13.27 18.97 28.36
N ALA A 42 -13.56 17.66 28.38
CA ALA A 42 -12.82 16.68 27.59
C ALA A 42 -12.98 16.95 26.08
N ALA A 43 -14.22 17.18 25.62
CA ALA A 43 -14.49 17.53 24.22
C ALA A 43 -13.76 18.80 23.78
N PHE A 44 -13.63 19.80 24.65
CA PHE A 44 -12.88 21.02 24.37
C PHE A 44 -11.38 20.73 24.18
N VAL A 45 -10.77 19.96 25.08
CA VAL A 45 -9.35 19.59 24.97
C VAL A 45 -9.09 18.73 23.74
N ILE A 46 -9.96 17.77 23.43
CA ILE A 46 -9.87 16.97 22.19
C ILE A 46 -9.95 17.87 20.95
N THR A 47 -10.82 18.88 20.97
CA THR A 47 -10.94 19.84 19.87
C THR A 47 -9.63 20.61 19.66
N LEU A 48 -9.00 21.06 20.74
CA LEU A 48 -7.73 21.78 20.70
C LEU A 48 -6.59 20.86 20.22
N ALA A 49 -6.56 19.61 20.70
CA ALA A 49 -5.61 18.61 20.25
C ALA A 49 -5.76 18.30 18.76
N ALA A 50 -6.99 18.21 18.24
CA ALA A 50 -7.24 18.01 16.82
C ALA A 50 -6.75 19.20 15.96
N GLU A 51 -6.88 20.43 16.44
CA GLU A 51 -6.32 21.62 15.76
C GLU A 51 -4.80 21.56 15.68
N MET A 52 -4.15 21.26 16.80
CA MET A 52 -2.69 21.12 16.86
C MET A 52 -2.20 19.95 16.00
N PHE A 53 -2.95 18.84 15.99
CA PHE A 53 -2.64 17.67 15.17
C PHE A 53 -2.64 18.00 13.67
N ILE A 54 -3.65 18.74 13.18
CA ILE A 54 -3.71 19.15 11.77
C ILE A 54 -2.52 20.04 11.40
N GLN A 55 -2.15 20.97 12.28
CA GLN A 55 -0.97 21.83 12.06
C GLN A 55 0.31 21.00 12.00
N HIS A 56 0.50 20.11 12.97
CA HIS A 56 1.67 19.25 13.03
C HIS A 56 1.79 18.33 11.80
N LEU A 57 0.70 17.68 11.39
CA LEU A 57 0.68 16.83 10.19
C LEU A 57 1.03 17.64 8.92
N ALA A 58 0.53 18.87 8.81
CA ALA A 58 0.83 19.76 7.68
C ALA A 58 2.29 20.22 7.67
N GLU A 59 2.87 20.50 8.83
CA GLU A 59 4.28 20.87 8.99
C GLU A 59 5.21 19.70 8.63
N GLU A 60 4.95 18.50 9.14
CA GLU A 60 5.75 17.31 8.80
C GLU A 60 5.64 16.99 7.30
N SER A 61 4.45 17.06 6.72
CA SER A 61 4.25 16.90 5.28
C SER A 61 5.00 17.97 4.48
N ASN A 62 5.09 19.22 4.99
CA ASN A 62 5.88 20.28 4.36
C ASN A 62 7.38 20.01 4.44
N THR A 63 7.86 19.49 5.57
CA THR A 63 9.25 19.07 5.75
C THR A 63 9.62 18.00 4.73
N GLN A 64 8.77 16.98 4.54
CA GLN A 64 8.98 15.96 3.51
C GLN A 64 9.07 16.55 2.09
N ALA A 65 8.22 17.53 1.76
CA ALA A 65 8.27 18.21 0.45
C ALA A 65 9.57 19.02 0.23
N LYS A 66 10.21 19.49 1.31
CA LYS A 66 11.50 20.20 1.29
C LYS A 66 12.70 19.26 1.24
N LEU A 67 12.58 18.06 1.82
CA LEU A 67 13.63 17.03 1.83
C LEU A 67 13.85 16.38 0.45
N GLU A 68 12.91 16.54 -0.49
CA GLU A 68 13.12 16.06 -1.85
C GLU A 68 14.30 16.74 -2.56
N ARG A 69 14.95 16.00 -3.47
CA ARG A 69 16.08 16.48 -4.29
C ARG A 69 15.82 17.83 -4.97
N LYS A 70 14.56 18.08 -5.34
CA LYS A 70 14.09 19.37 -5.83
C LYS A 70 13.03 19.89 -4.86
N PRO A 71 13.37 20.81 -3.94
CA PRO A 71 12.43 21.28 -2.94
C PRO A 71 11.25 21.97 -3.59
N ARG A 72 10.05 21.61 -3.14
CA ARG A 72 8.79 22.18 -3.64
C ARG A 72 8.15 23.04 -2.57
N ARG A 73 7.35 24.01 -3.01
CA ARG A 73 6.53 24.87 -2.12
C ARG A 73 5.10 24.36 -1.93
N ASN A 74 4.70 23.34 -2.70
CA ASN A 74 3.36 22.75 -2.65
C ASN A 74 3.47 21.33 -2.09
N ILE A 75 2.62 20.99 -1.13
CA ILE A 75 2.49 19.66 -0.55
C ILE A 75 1.71 18.77 -1.53
N GLN A 76 2.20 17.56 -1.75
CA GLN A 76 1.55 16.53 -2.55
C GLN A 76 1.22 15.31 -1.68
N TYR A 77 0.31 14.46 -2.13
CA TYR A 77 -0.10 13.26 -1.39
C TYR A 77 1.10 12.38 -0.96
N LYS A 78 2.09 12.20 -1.84
CA LYS A 78 3.31 11.45 -1.53
C LYS A 78 4.07 12.00 -0.32
N ASP A 79 4.00 13.32 -0.08
CA ASP A 79 4.68 13.96 1.05
C ASP A 79 3.99 13.60 2.36
N VAL A 80 2.65 13.57 2.36
CA VAL A 80 1.83 13.12 3.50
C VAL A 80 2.05 11.63 3.77
N ALA A 81 2.01 10.79 2.74
CA ALA A 81 2.23 9.34 2.89
C ALA A 81 3.65 9.03 3.39
N ASN A 82 4.65 9.82 2.97
CA ASN A 82 6.01 9.70 3.49
C ASN A 82 6.10 10.15 4.95
N ALA A 83 5.47 11.27 5.32
CA ALA A 83 5.43 11.74 6.70
C ALA A 83 4.81 10.67 7.62
N VAL A 84 3.63 10.15 7.25
CA VAL A 84 2.94 9.09 8.02
C VAL A 84 3.86 7.88 8.26
N SER A 85 4.58 7.44 7.24
CA SER A 85 5.47 6.28 7.37
C SER A 85 6.81 6.54 8.08
N THR A 86 7.18 7.80 8.27
CA THR A 86 8.48 8.18 8.86
C THR A 86 8.35 8.41 10.36
N HIS A 87 7.17 8.79 10.84
CA HIS A 87 6.96 9.12 12.24
C HIS A 87 6.00 8.13 12.91
N ASP A 88 6.48 7.47 13.97
CA ASP A 88 5.72 6.45 14.72
C ASP A 88 4.42 7.00 15.33
N ASN A 89 4.37 8.29 15.68
CA ASN A 89 3.17 8.94 16.19
C ASN A 89 2.03 9.05 15.15
N PHE A 90 2.31 8.79 13.87
CA PHE A 90 1.33 8.73 12.79
C PHE A 90 0.95 7.31 12.37
N GLU A 91 1.41 6.27 13.08
CA GLU A 91 1.12 4.86 12.77
C GLU A 91 -0.40 4.59 12.62
N PHE A 92 -1.24 5.25 13.44
CA PHE A 92 -2.70 5.12 13.36
C PHE A 92 -3.31 5.56 12.02
N LEU A 93 -2.54 6.24 11.15
CA LEU A 93 -2.97 6.69 9.82
C LEU A 93 -2.54 5.76 8.68
N GLU A 94 -1.78 4.69 8.92
CA GLU A 94 -1.22 3.86 7.85
C GLU A 94 -2.30 3.29 6.90
N ASP A 95 -3.41 2.83 7.48
CA ASP A 95 -4.53 2.28 6.71
C ASP A 95 -5.33 3.36 5.96
N VAL A 96 -5.32 4.59 6.47
CA VAL A 96 -6.06 5.73 5.90
C VAL A 96 -5.24 6.45 4.82
N VAL A 97 -3.92 6.49 4.96
CA VAL A 97 -2.99 7.19 4.07
C VAL A 97 -1.91 6.22 3.58
N PRO A 98 -2.27 5.25 2.72
CA PRO A 98 -1.33 4.25 2.25
C PRO A 98 -0.28 4.85 1.30
N LYS A 99 0.94 4.27 1.32
CA LYS A 99 1.95 4.56 0.31
C LYS A 99 1.49 4.09 -1.07
N THR A 100 1.38 5.02 -2.00
CA THR A 100 0.98 4.70 -3.37
C THR A 100 2.15 4.14 -4.17
N VAL A 101 1.90 3.05 -4.90
CA VAL A 101 2.83 2.47 -5.87
C VAL A 101 2.17 2.50 -7.27
N PRO A 102 2.88 2.96 -8.31
CA PRO A 102 2.33 2.96 -9.66
C PRO A 102 1.89 1.56 -10.10
N TYR A 103 0.69 1.43 -10.65
CA TYR A 103 0.11 0.15 -11.07
C TYR A 103 1.04 -0.66 -11.99
N LYS A 104 1.75 0.01 -12.90
CA LYS A 104 2.74 -0.64 -13.79
C LYS A 104 3.81 -1.42 -13.01
N LYS A 105 4.28 -0.88 -11.88
CA LYS A 105 5.27 -1.54 -11.02
C LYS A 105 4.66 -2.72 -10.28
N VAL A 106 3.44 -2.58 -9.77
CA VAL A 106 2.71 -3.66 -9.08
C VAL A 106 2.47 -4.82 -10.04
N ARG A 107 1.99 -4.54 -11.26
CA ARG A 107 1.77 -5.56 -12.30
C ARG A 107 3.06 -6.26 -12.72
N ALA A 108 4.14 -5.49 -12.91
CA ALA A 108 5.45 -6.07 -13.25
C ALA A 108 5.98 -6.96 -12.12
N ALA A 109 5.86 -6.54 -10.86
CA ALA A 109 6.25 -7.33 -9.71
C ALA A 109 5.40 -8.61 -9.59
N ALA A 110 4.08 -8.52 -9.78
CA ALA A 110 3.19 -9.67 -9.76
C ALA A 110 3.54 -10.68 -10.87
N LEU A 111 3.80 -10.21 -12.09
CA LEU A 111 4.20 -11.05 -13.22
C LEU A 111 5.58 -11.70 -13.00
N ALA A 112 6.53 -10.95 -12.43
CA ALA A 112 7.84 -11.49 -12.06
C ALA A 112 7.72 -12.56 -10.96
N THR A 113 6.88 -12.34 -9.94
CA THR A 113 6.61 -13.33 -8.89
C THR A 113 5.93 -14.58 -9.46
N GLN A 114 4.96 -14.42 -10.38
CA GLN A 114 4.35 -15.55 -11.08
C GLN A 114 5.35 -16.34 -11.92
N ALA A 115 6.25 -15.67 -12.65
CA ALA A 115 7.28 -16.34 -13.42
C ALA A 115 8.24 -17.15 -12.54
N ARG A 116 8.60 -16.63 -11.36
CA ARG A 116 9.40 -17.36 -10.36
C ARG A 116 8.68 -18.58 -9.80
N LEU A 117 7.36 -18.48 -9.59
CA LEU A 117 6.52 -19.59 -9.09
C LEU A 117 6.26 -20.66 -10.16
N LYS A 118 6.18 -20.28 -11.44
CA LYS A 118 5.92 -21.18 -12.58
C LYS A 118 7.15 -21.99 -13.01
N GLY A 119 8.31 -21.79 -12.37
CA GLY A 119 9.46 -22.68 -12.49
C GLY A 119 10.33 -22.50 -13.75
N ASP A 120 10.16 -21.41 -14.51
CA ASP A 120 11.04 -21.09 -15.64
C ASP A 120 12.33 -20.41 -15.16
N GLY A 121 13.16 -21.19 -14.47
CA GLY A 121 14.51 -20.81 -14.11
C GLY A 121 15.43 -20.79 -15.33
N LYS A 122 15.45 -19.69 -16.09
CA LYS A 122 16.69 -19.29 -16.78
C LYS A 122 17.60 -18.63 -15.75
N GLY A 123 18.43 -19.45 -15.12
CA GLY A 123 19.57 -18.99 -14.34
C GLY A 123 20.49 -18.13 -15.20
N ALA A 124 20.72 -16.90 -14.75
CA ALA A 124 21.82 -16.06 -15.19
C ALA A 124 22.43 -15.41 -13.94
N ASP A 125 23.39 -16.14 -13.39
CA ASP A 125 24.57 -15.70 -12.65
C ASP A 125 24.40 -14.58 -11.61
N GLU A 126 24.09 -14.97 -10.37
CA GLU A 126 24.62 -14.29 -9.20
C GLU A 126 25.46 -15.32 -8.44
N ARG A 127 26.79 -15.13 -8.49
CA ARG A 127 27.77 -15.94 -7.77
C ARG A 127 27.44 -15.92 -6.27
N VAL A 128 26.95 -17.04 -5.76
CA VAL A 128 27.03 -17.37 -4.34
C VAL A 128 28.02 -18.52 -4.21
N GLU A 129 29.11 -18.25 -3.51
CA GLU A 129 30.16 -19.21 -3.22
C GLU A 129 29.61 -20.40 -2.42
N ALA A 130 29.85 -21.58 -2.99
CA ALA A 130 30.00 -22.92 -2.40
C ALA A 130 29.23 -23.28 -1.12
N VAL A 131 28.27 -24.21 -1.26
CA VAL A 131 28.20 -25.38 -0.37
C VAL A 131 27.81 -26.63 -1.18
N THR A 132 28.51 -27.72 -0.91
CA THR A 132 28.63 -28.94 -1.72
C THR A 132 27.39 -29.83 -1.71
N ALA A 133 27.18 -30.53 -2.83
CA ALA A 133 26.10 -31.47 -3.09
C ALA A 133 26.16 -32.76 -2.25
N ALA A 134 24.99 -33.32 -1.95
CA ALA A 134 24.82 -34.75 -1.70
C ALA A 134 23.52 -35.26 -2.34
N THR A 135 23.57 -36.53 -2.74
CA THR A 135 22.80 -37.22 -3.77
C THR A 135 21.43 -37.75 -3.32
N ASN A 136 20.54 -37.90 -4.30
CA ASN A 136 19.25 -38.63 -4.29
C ASN A 136 18.05 -37.99 -3.56
N GLY A 137 17.35 -37.09 -4.27
CA GLY A 137 15.89 -37.14 -4.39
C GLY A 137 15.00 -36.65 -3.25
N SER A 138 15.52 -35.97 -2.22
CA SER A 138 14.69 -35.40 -1.15
C SER A 138 15.06 -33.94 -0.85
N LEU A 139 14.05 -33.07 -0.87
CA LEU A 139 14.17 -31.69 -0.39
C LEU A 139 13.97 -31.67 1.13
N ILE A 140 15.00 -31.27 1.86
CA ILE A 140 14.93 -30.93 3.28
C ILE A 140 14.62 -29.45 3.42
N VAL A 141 13.42 -29.12 3.89
CA VAL A 141 13.07 -27.76 4.33
C VAL A 141 13.39 -27.66 5.82
N ASN A 142 14.24 -26.71 6.19
CA ASN A 142 14.57 -26.43 7.58
C ASN A 142 13.41 -25.65 8.23
N GLY A 143 12.47 -26.37 8.85
CA GLY A 143 11.50 -25.83 9.80
C GLY A 143 11.97 -26.14 11.21
N GLY A 144 12.34 -25.11 11.97
CA GLY A 144 12.69 -25.25 13.38
C GLY A 144 11.46 -25.67 14.20
N GLY A 145 11.37 -26.96 14.54
CA GLY A 145 10.34 -27.53 15.41
C GLY A 145 10.19 -29.04 15.16
N GLY A 146 10.78 -29.86 16.02
CA GLY A 146 11.01 -31.29 15.79
C GLY A 146 9.75 -32.13 15.50
N GLY A 147 9.70 -32.68 14.29
CA GLY A 147 8.72 -33.67 13.84
C GLY A 147 8.68 -33.73 12.32
N ALA A 148 9.33 -34.72 11.72
CA ALA A 148 9.30 -34.90 10.27
C ALA A 148 7.89 -35.33 9.81
N PHE A 149 7.16 -34.44 9.15
CA PHE A 149 5.87 -34.74 8.54
C PHE A 149 6.04 -34.85 7.01
N THR A 150 5.80 -36.04 6.48
CA THR A 150 5.89 -36.32 5.03
C THR A 150 4.50 -36.26 4.41
N VAL A 151 4.27 -35.31 3.50
CA VAL A 151 3.04 -35.26 2.68
C VAL A 151 3.34 -35.77 1.28
N PRO A 152 2.70 -36.85 0.81
CA PRO A 152 2.76 -37.24 -0.60
C PRO A 152 1.88 -36.30 -1.44
N LEU A 153 2.47 -35.69 -2.47
CA LEU A 153 1.74 -34.89 -3.46
C LEU A 153 0.83 -35.80 -4.29
N ARG A 154 -0.50 -35.62 -4.14
CA ARG A 154 -1.50 -36.20 -5.04
C ARG A 154 -1.39 -35.54 -6.41
N MET A 155 -1.03 -36.33 -7.41
CA MET A 155 -1.05 -35.98 -8.82
C MET A 155 -2.44 -36.31 -9.39
N ASP A 156 -3.39 -35.39 -9.33
CA ASP A 156 -4.38 -35.16 -10.39
C ASP A 156 -5.35 -34.05 -9.98
N GLU A 157 -5.28 -32.91 -10.67
CA GLU A 157 -6.43 -32.05 -10.98
C GLU A 157 -5.90 -30.99 -11.95
N ARG A 158 -5.95 -31.33 -13.25
CA ARG A 158 -5.80 -30.35 -14.34
C ARG A 158 -7.01 -29.43 -14.29
N GLN A 159 -6.91 -28.39 -13.47
CA GLN A 159 -7.82 -27.26 -13.51
C GLN A 159 -7.52 -26.51 -14.81
N GLU A 160 -8.36 -26.74 -15.82
CA GLU A 160 -8.27 -26.03 -17.10
C GLU A 160 -8.39 -24.53 -16.82
N ASP A 161 -7.28 -23.82 -17.01
CA ASP A 161 -7.20 -22.38 -16.84
C ASP A 161 -8.09 -21.73 -17.92
N PRO A 162 -9.12 -20.94 -17.55
CA PRO A 162 -10.02 -20.32 -18.53
C PRO A 162 -9.30 -19.41 -19.55
N ASN A 163 -8.05 -19.02 -19.28
CA ASN A 163 -7.22 -18.30 -20.24
C ASN A 163 -6.70 -19.16 -21.41
N ASP A 164 -6.60 -20.48 -21.25
CA ASP A 164 -6.12 -21.37 -22.32
C ASP A 164 -7.17 -21.52 -23.43
N GLN A 165 -8.45 -21.53 -23.06
CA GLN A 165 -9.55 -21.58 -24.03
C GLN A 165 -9.63 -20.29 -24.85
N LEU A 166 -9.40 -19.13 -24.23
CA LEU A 166 -9.39 -17.84 -24.92
C LEU A 166 -8.22 -17.71 -25.91
N GLN A 167 -7.06 -18.28 -25.58
CA GLN A 167 -5.91 -18.33 -26.49
C GLN A 167 -6.17 -19.25 -27.69
N MET A 168 -6.87 -20.36 -27.48
CA MET A 168 -7.22 -21.30 -28.54
C MET A 168 -8.23 -20.68 -29.53
N GLU A 169 -9.18 -19.89 -29.02
CA GLU A 169 -10.20 -19.20 -29.82
C GLU A 169 -9.60 -18.05 -30.65
N MET A 170 -8.69 -17.25 -30.08
CA MET A 170 -7.96 -16.22 -30.84
C MET A 170 -7.12 -16.82 -31.98
N ARG A 171 -6.56 -18.01 -31.77
CA ARG A 171 -5.75 -18.71 -32.79
C ARG A 171 -6.59 -19.25 -33.94
N GLN A 172 -7.81 -19.71 -33.67
CA GLN A 172 -8.75 -20.14 -34.71
C GLN A 172 -9.31 -18.95 -35.51
N ALA A 173 -9.48 -17.79 -34.87
CA ALA A 173 -9.97 -16.58 -35.54
C ALA A 173 -8.96 -16.01 -36.56
N THR A 174 -7.65 -16.19 -36.34
CA THR A 174 -6.60 -15.65 -37.24
C THR A 174 -6.23 -16.57 -38.41
N GLY A 175 -6.86 -17.74 -38.56
CA GLY A 175 -6.47 -18.76 -39.54
C GLY A 175 -7.47 -19.02 -40.69
N ARG A 176 -8.49 -18.17 -40.87
CA ARG A 176 -9.64 -18.48 -41.76
C ARG A 176 -9.68 -17.74 -43.11
N ASP A 177 -8.58 -17.13 -43.54
CA ASP A 177 -8.53 -16.33 -44.79
C ASP A 177 -7.79 -16.97 -45.98
N ASP A 178 -7.48 -18.27 -45.97
CA ASP A 178 -6.89 -18.94 -47.14
C ASP A 178 -7.44 -20.36 -47.33
N VAL A 179 -8.59 -20.47 -48.02
CA VAL A 179 -8.94 -21.69 -48.77
C VAL A 179 -9.38 -21.25 -50.17
N GLY A 180 -8.42 -21.32 -51.10
CA GLY A 180 -8.65 -21.07 -52.52
C GLY A 180 -9.70 -22.04 -53.09
N MET A 181 -10.79 -21.48 -53.60
CA MET A 181 -11.71 -22.20 -54.47
C MET A 181 -11.08 -22.31 -55.86
N THR A 182 -10.54 -23.48 -56.17
CA THR A 182 -10.33 -23.96 -57.54
C THR A 182 -11.53 -24.81 -57.92
N GLY A 183 -12.15 -24.48 -59.06
CA GLY A 183 -13.29 -25.16 -59.67
C GLY A 183 -13.67 -24.45 -60.95
#